data_AF-A0A660YAE0-F1
#
_entry.id   AF-A0A660YAE0-F1
#
_cell.length_a   1.000
_cell.length_b   1.000
_cell.length_c   1.000
_cell.angle_alpha   90.00
_cell.angle_beta   90.00
_cell.angle_gamma   90.00
#
_symmetry.space_group_name_H-M   'P 1'
#
loop_
_entity.id
_entity.type
_entity.pdbx_description
1 polymer ?
#
loop_
_entity_poly.entity_id
_entity_poly.type
_entity_poly.pdbx_seq_one_letter_code
_entity_poly.pdbx_strand_id
1 'polypeptide(L)'
;MIKTTPIPDLPFETFFTYQQVTDFLQALAVARPDLCKLDSLGSSREDREVHLLTLTDFASGAPEDKPGYLIHGNIHAPELSGTHAALYTARQLVADHEQSDLLRKVAFYIVPRLNPDGAEFVVTTSGRVRSRTDRTHLEPNTLYQKDVNHDGLILSMRQKHPDGPFVADPEDARLLIRRKSGSQPPFYRVLPEGEIHDWDGTDHLLVEGRSFDWNRNWSYDWRPEPEQHGAGDFPFSEPEMRHIARFIHAHPNLFAVLGYHSGPNAVLRPPSTGSDDDLDEGDVRMMEDLARIGAKHTGFPVIPVVKYHDDRTRDINLRGHFHNFGYHHLGLFVFEFELGIMEN
;
A
#
# COMPACT_ATOMS: atom_id res chain seq x y z
N MET A 1 -5.91 14.74 -40.66
CA MET A 1 -5.03 13.95 -39.78
C MET A 1 -5.58 14.09 -38.37
N ILE A 2 -6.09 13.00 -37.79
CA ILE A 2 -6.48 13.01 -36.37
C ILE A 2 -5.16 13.11 -35.60
N LYS A 3 -4.93 14.21 -34.89
CA LYS A 3 -3.77 14.32 -33.99
C LYS A 3 -4.00 13.30 -32.87
N THR A 4 -3.21 12.24 -32.84
CA THR A 4 -3.18 11.33 -31.71
C THR A 4 -2.49 12.05 -30.56
N THR A 5 -3.17 12.16 -29.42
CA THR A 5 -2.56 12.70 -28.19
C THR A 5 -1.51 11.69 -27.72
N PRO A 6 -0.27 12.11 -27.42
CA PRO A 6 0.77 11.18 -26.98
C PRO A 6 0.42 10.57 -25.61
N ILE A 7 0.85 9.33 -25.38
CA ILE A 7 0.79 8.69 -24.06
C ILE A 7 1.66 9.52 -23.10
N PRO A 8 1.17 9.89 -21.90
CA PRO A 8 1.94 10.71 -20.97
C PRO A 8 3.20 9.98 -20.48
N ASP A 9 4.27 10.73 -20.25
CA ASP A 9 5.48 10.22 -19.62
C ASP A 9 5.28 10.09 -18.10
N LEU A 10 5.89 9.06 -17.52
CA LEU A 10 5.90 8.82 -16.08
C LEU A 10 7.34 9.04 -15.56
N PRO A 11 7.67 10.22 -15.03
CA PRO A 11 8.93 10.47 -14.35
C PRO A 11 9.07 9.64 -13.06
N PHE A 12 10.31 9.37 -12.65
CA PHE A 12 10.66 8.56 -11.47
C PHE A 12 11.53 9.31 -10.45
N GLU A 13 11.72 10.62 -10.66
CA GLU A 13 12.55 11.48 -9.82
C GLU A 13 11.87 11.84 -8.49
N THR A 14 10.53 11.90 -8.47
CA THR A 14 9.74 12.19 -7.27
C THR A 14 8.47 11.36 -7.25
N PHE A 15 7.95 11.11 -6.05
CA PHE A 15 6.60 10.56 -5.93
C PHE A 15 5.55 11.63 -6.22
N PHE A 16 4.54 11.30 -7.01
CA PHE A 16 3.42 12.17 -7.33
C PHE A 16 2.54 12.54 -6.14
N THR A 17 2.14 13.81 -6.10
CA THR A 17 0.98 14.29 -5.32
C THR A 17 -0.32 13.72 -5.91
N TYR A 18 -1.41 13.81 -5.16
CA TYR A 18 -2.74 13.41 -5.63
C TYR A 18 -3.14 14.09 -6.94
N GLN A 19 -2.83 15.39 -7.07
CA GLN A 19 -3.12 16.13 -8.30
C GLN A 19 -2.31 15.58 -9.49
N GLN A 20 -1.01 15.31 -9.30
CA GLN A 20 -0.16 14.75 -10.36
C GLN A 20 -0.60 13.33 -10.77
N VAL A 21 -1.05 12.51 -9.81
CA VAL A 21 -1.70 11.22 -10.12
C VAL A 21 -2.95 11.45 -10.97
N THR A 22 -3.83 12.35 -10.56
CA THR A 22 -5.08 12.67 -11.27
C THR A 22 -4.80 13.15 -12.71
N ASP A 23 -3.87 14.08 -12.88
CA ASP A 23 -3.48 14.65 -14.17
C ASP A 23 -2.92 13.56 -15.11
N PHE A 24 -2.07 12.68 -14.59
CA PHE A 24 -1.52 11.56 -15.35
C PHE A 24 -2.61 10.60 -15.84
N LEU A 25 -3.56 10.25 -14.97
CA LEU A 25 -4.65 9.34 -15.31
C LEU A 25 -5.60 9.95 -16.35
N GLN A 26 -5.93 11.23 -16.21
CA GLN A 26 -6.73 11.97 -17.19
C GLN A 26 -6.01 12.04 -18.54
N ALA A 27 -4.71 12.35 -18.53
CA ALA A 27 -3.91 12.39 -19.76
C ALA A 27 -3.85 11.03 -20.46
N LEU A 28 -3.72 9.94 -19.71
CA LEU A 28 -3.70 8.59 -20.28
C LEU A 28 -5.06 8.21 -20.92
N ALA A 29 -6.17 8.51 -20.25
CA ALA A 29 -7.51 8.28 -20.77
C ALA A 29 -7.81 9.12 -22.03
N VAL A 30 -7.36 10.38 -22.06
CA VAL A 30 -7.48 11.25 -23.25
C VAL A 30 -6.57 10.78 -24.39
N ALA A 31 -5.40 10.24 -24.08
CA ALA A 31 -4.47 9.72 -25.08
C ALA A 31 -5.06 8.52 -25.84
N ARG A 32 -5.74 7.62 -25.12
CA ARG A 32 -6.23 6.34 -25.65
C ARG A 32 -7.64 6.00 -25.16
N PRO A 33 -8.68 6.79 -25.55
CA PRO A 33 -10.06 6.53 -25.15
C PRO A 33 -10.62 5.21 -25.71
N ASP A 34 -9.98 4.66 -26.74
CA ASP A 34 -10.25 3.34 -27.30
C ASP A 34 -9.75 2.18 -26.43
N LEU A 35 -8.84 2.46 -25.47
CA LEU A 35 -8.28 1.47 -24.56
C LEU A 35 -8.48 1.76 -23.08
N CYS A 36 -8.74 3.02 -22.71
CA CYS A 36 -8.64 3.50 -21.35
C CYS A 36 -9.84 4.36 -20.98
N LYS A 37 -10.52 3.99 -19.89
CA LYS A 37 -11.57 4.78 -19.26
C LYS A 37 -11.17 5.10 -17.82
N LEU A 38 -11.22 6.39 -17.46
CA LEU A 38 -11.07 6.86 -16.09
C LEU A 38 -12.46 6.97 -15.43
N ASP A 39 -12.58 6.40 -14.25
CA ASP A 39 -13.76 6.44 -13.38
C ASP A 39 -13.30 6.60 -11.92
N SER A 40 -14.24 6.59 -10.98
CA SER A 40 -13.97 6.65 -9.54
C SER A 40 -14.73 5.55 -8.80
N LEU A 41 -14.07 4.94 -7.81
CA LEU A 41 -14.74 4.01 -6.89
C LEU A 41 -15.61 4.75 -5.87
N GLY A 42 -15.39 6.05 -5.69
CA GLY A 42 -16.01 6.92 -4.69
C GLY A 42 -14.96 7.82 -4.02
N SER A 43 -15.41 8.64 -3.07
CA SER A 43 -14.54 9.59 -2.38
C SER A 43 -14.00 9.04 -1.04
N SER A 44 -12.81 9.49 -0.67
CA SER A 44 -12.12 9.26 0.60
C SER A 44 -12.75 10.05 1.76
N ARG A 45 -12.18 9.91 2.97
CA ARG A 45 -12.64 10.69 4.14
C ARG A 45 -12.40 12.19 4.01
N GLU A 46 -11.39 12.61 3.26
CA GLU A 46 -11.07 14.02 2.98
C GLU A 46 -11.51 14.44 1.57
N ASP A 47 -12.54 13.80 1.01
CA ASP A 47 -13.19 14.15 -0.26
C ASP A 47 -12.27 14.08 -1.49
N ARG A 48 -11.27 13.19 -1.50
CA ARG A 48 -10.46 12.85 -2.69
C ARG A 48 -11.02 11.63 -3.39
N GLU A 49 -11.06 11.65 -4.71
CA GLU A 49 -11.56 10.52 -5.50
C GLU A 49 -10.57 9.34 -5.43
N VAL A 50 -11.11 8.14 -5.25
CA VAL A 50 -10.36 6.89 -5.38
C VAL A 50 -10.43 6.46 -6.84
N HIS A 51 -9.45 6.93 -7.63
CA HIS A 51 -9.43 6.75 -9.08
C HIS A 51 -9.35 5.28 -9.51
N LEU A 52 -10.13 4.94 -10.54
CA LEU A 52 -10.12 3.65 -11.22
C LEU A 52 -9.84 3.86 -12.72
N LEU A 53 -8.83 3.18 -13.25
CA LEU A 53 -8.70 2.97 -14.70
C LEU A 53 -9.27 1.61 -15.08
N THR A 54 -10.11 1.60 -16.11
CA THR A 54 -10.45 0.38 -16.85
C THR A 54 -9.67 0.37 -18.15
N LEU A 55 -8.76 -0.60 -18.31
CA LEU A 55 -7.94 -0.78 -19.49
C LEU A 55 -8.33 -2.07 -20.23
N THR A 56 -8.83 -1.92 -21.45
CA THR A 56 -9.16 -3.03 -22.35
C THR A 56 -9.37 -2.49 -23.76
N ASP A 57 -9.21 -3.32 -24.80
CA ASP A 57 -9.63 -2.94 -26.15
C ASP A 57 -11.16 -2.96 -26.23
N PHE A 58 -11.79 -1.78 -26.16
CA PHE A 58 -13.25 -1.63 -26.17
C PHE A 58 -13.89 -2.06 -27.51
N ALA A 59 -13.12 -2.15 -28.60
CA ALA A 59 -13.62 -2.66 -29.88
C ALA A 59 -13.77 -4.19 -29.88
N SER A 60 -13.07 -4.88 -28.96
CA SER A 60 -13.11 -6.35 -28.85
C SER A 60 -14.16 -6.89 -27.87
N GLY A 61 -14.91 -6.02 -27.19
CA GLY A 61 -15.99 -6.40 -26.28
C GLY A 61 -16.01 -5.53 -25.01
N ALA A 62 -17.11 -5.61 -24.26
CA ALA A 62 -17.23 -4.93 -22.98
C ALA A 62 -16.23 -5.50 -21.96
N PRO A 63 -15.70 -4.69 -21.02
CA PRO A 63 -14.76 -5.19 -20.02
C PRO A 63 -15.37 -6.27 -19.12
N GLU A 64 -16.67 -6.20 -18.83
CA GLU A 64 -17.39 -7.17 -17.99
C GLU A 64 -17.53 -8.56 -18.65
N ASP A 65 -17.45 -8.63 -19.98
CA ASP A 65 -17.51 -9.88 -20.75
C ASP A 65 -16.15 -10.60 -20.85
N LYS A 66 -15.07 -9.99 -20.33
CA LYS A 66 -13.70 -10.52 -20.38
C LYS A 66 -13.23 -10.93 -18.98
N PRO A 67 -12.30 -11.89 -18.86
CA PRO A 67 -11.57 -12.11 -17.62
C PRO A 67 -10.97 -10.81 -17.08
N GLY A 68 -11.26 -10.51 -15.82
CA GLY A 68 -10.86 -9.29 -15.13
C GLY A 68 -9.61 -9.50 -14.28
N TYR A 69 -8.68 -8.54 -14.33
CA TYR A 69 -7.50 -8.51 -13.47
C TYR A 69 -7.45 -7.17 -12.72
N LEU A 70 -7.54 -7.21 -11.40
CA LEU A 70 -7.45 -6.01 -10.57
C LEU A 70 -5.99 -5.76 -10.14
N ILE A 71 -5.53 -4.53 -10.26
CA ILE A 71 -4.25 -4.06 -9.74
C ILE A 71 -4.54 -2.90 -8.80
N HIS A 72 -3.99 -2.91 -7.59
CA HIS A 72 -4.05 -1.75 -6.71
C HIS A 72 -2.70 -1.44 -6.09
N GLY A 73 -2.50 -0.19 -5.70
CA GLY A 73 -1.31 0.26 -4.99
C GLY A 73 -1.64 1.16 -3.81
N ASN A 74 -0.68 1.28 -2.90
CA ASN A 74 -0.66 2.34 -1.88
C ASN A 74 -1.90 2.30 -0.96
N ILE A 75 -2.29 1.10 -0.50
CA ILE A 75 -3.25 0.90 0.59
C ILE A 75 -2.68 1.39 1.93
N HIS A 76 -1.37 1.24 2.12
CA HIS A 76 -0.64 1.92 3.18
C HIS A 76 -0.03 3.20 2.63
N ALA A 77 -0.21 4.28 3.36
CA ALA A 77 0.16 5.63 2.97
C ALA A 77 1.62 5.83 2.53
N PRO A 78 2.64 5.27 3.21
CA PRO A 78 4.03 5.56 2.88
C PRO A 78 4.56 4.75 1.68
N GLU A 79 3.79 3.78 1.19
CA GLU A 79 4.18 2.86 0.12
C GLU A 79 3.94 3.50 -1.26
N LEU A 80 4.47 4.72 -1.46
CA LEU A 80 4.25 5.57 -2.64
C LEU A 80 4.81 4.96 -3.95
N SER A 81 5.79 4.06 -3.84
CA SER A 81 6.29 3.30 -5.00
C SER A 81 5.20 2.39 -5.58
N GLY A 82 4.27 1.89 -4.76
CA GLY A 82 3.12 1.12 -5.22
C GLY A 82 2.20 1.92 -6.14
N THR A 83 2.06 3.23 -5.91
CA THR A 83 1.36 4.11 -6.86
C THR A 83 2.07 4.11 -8.22
N HIS A 84 3.39 4.31 -8.24
CA HIS A 84 4.14 4.44 -9.50
C HIS A 84 4.23 3.12 -10.26
N ALA A 85 4.32 1.98 -9.56
CA ALA A 85 4.26 0.66 -10.18
C ALA A 85 2.91 0.43 -10.88
N ALA A 86 1.79 0.81 -10.26
CA ALA A 86 0.47 0.73 -10.88
C ALA A 86 0.33 1.68 -12.08
N LEU A 87 0.80 2.93 -11.96
CA LEU A 87 0.80 3.90 -13.08
C LEU A 87 1.67 3.44 -14.25
N TYR A 88 2.85 2.89 -13.96
CA TYR A 88 3.75 2.33 -14.97
C TYR A 88 3.10 1.16 -15.69
N THR A 89 2.48 0.25 -14.93
CA THR A 89 1.75 -0.90 -15.51
C THR A 89 0.63 -0.43 -16.44
N ALA A 90 -0.17 0.55 -16.01
CA ALA A 90 -1.23 1.14 -16.82
C ALA A 90 -0.70 1.73 -18.14
N ARG A 91 0.37 2.54 -18.05
CA ARG A 91 1.02 3.14 -19.22
C ARG A 91 1.57 2.08 -20.17
N GLN A 92 2.24 1.06 -19.65
CA GLN A 92 2.89 0.03 -20.46
C GLN A 92 1.88 -0.84 -21.19
N LEU A 93 0.77 -1.23 -20.52
CA LEU A 93 -0.33 -1.96 -21.17
C LEU A 93 -0.90 -1.19 -22.37
N VAL A 94 -1.07 0.13 -22.23
CA VAL A 94 -1.56 0.99 -23.30
C VAL A 94 -0.52 1.17 -24.42
N ALA A 95 0.76 1.34 -24.06
CA ALA A 95 1.85 1.51 -25.01
C ALA A 95 2.09 0.25 -25.87
N ASP A 96 2.06 -0.93 -25.25
CA ASP A 96 2.42 -2.20 -25.89
C ASP A 96 1.22 -2.92 -26.54
N HIS A 97 0.05 -2.28 -26.58
CA HIS A 97 -1.19 -2.93 -27.01
C HIS A 97 -1.18 -3.42 -28.48
N GLU A 98 -0.31 -2.88 -29.35
CA GLU A 98 -0.18 -3.37 -30.74
C GLU A 98 0.71 -4.62 -30.81
N GLN A 99 1.61 -4.78 -29.83
CA GLN A 99 2.56 -5.89 -29.72
C GLN A 99 2.03 -7.02 -28.84
N SER A 100 0.89 -6.82 -28.18
CA SER A 100 0.30 -7.75 -27.22
C SER A 100 -1.21 -7.85 -27.37
N ASP A 101 -1.75 -9.06 -27.35
CA ASP A 101 -3.20 -9.28 -27.38
C ASP A 101 -3.87 -9.26 -26.00
N LEU A 102 -3.13 -8.89 -24.95
CA LEU A 102 -3.62 -8.85 -23.58
C LEU A 102 -4.89 -7.99 -23.44
N LEU A 103 -4.89 -6.75 -23.92
CA LEU A 103 -6.06 -5.87 -23.81
C LEU A 103 -7.25 -6.34 -24.66
N ARG A 104 -7.04 -7.19 -25.67
CA ARG A 104 -8.13 -7.82 -26.41
C ARG A 104 -8.80 -8.94 -25.62
N LYS A 105 -8.03 -9.62 -24.76
CA LYS A 105 -8.48 -10.80 -24.00
C LYS A 105 -8.87 -10.51 -22.56
N VAL A 106 -8.30 -9.49 -21.94
CA VAL A 106 -8.40 -9.20 -20.51
C VAL A 106 -8.88 -7.76 -20.31
N ALA A 107 -9.69 -7.56 -19.28
CA ALA A 107 -9.99 -6.24 -18.74
C ALA A 107 -9.12 -6.01 -17.49
N PHE A 108 -8.25 -5.01 -17.53
CA PHE A 108 -7.47 -4.61 -16.36
C PHE A 108 -8.19 -3.47 -15.65
N TYR A 109 -8.40 -3.65 -14.35
CA TYR A 109 -8.94 -2.62 -13.46
C TYR A 109 -7.80 -2.16 -12.58
N ILE A 110 -7.42 -0.89 -12.63
CA ILE A 110 -6.23 -0.38 -11.94
C ILE A 110 -6.65 0.75 -11.00
N VAL A 111 -6.39 0.57 -9.70
CA VAL A 111 -6.56 1.57 -8.64
C VAL A 111 -5.18 1.99 -8.16
N PRO A 112 -4.55 3.01 -8.77
CA PRO A 112 -3.14 3.29 -8.51
C PRO A 112 -2.88 3.72 -7.06
N ARG A 113 -3.85 4.38 -6.44
CA ARG A 113 -3.75 4.91 -5.09
C ARG A 113 -5.07 4.67 -4.36
N LEU A 114 -5.11 3.58 -3.59
CA LEU A 114 -6.30 3.24 -2.79
C LEU A 114 -6.47 4.18 -1.58
N ASN A 115 -5.36 4.71 -1.04
CA ASN A 115 -5.37 5.64 0.08
C ASN A 115 -4.91 7.05 -0.34
N PRO A 116 -5.76 7.84 -1.02
CA PRO A 116 -5.38 9.17 -1.49
C PRO A 116 -5.04 10.13 -0.36
N ASP A 117 -5.72 10.06 0.79
CA ASP A 117 -5.54 11.00 1.91
C ASP A 117 -4.22 10.77 2.63
N GLY A 118 -3.97 9.52 3.06
CA GLY A 118 -2.73 9.17 3.74
C GLY A 118 -1.52 9.38 2.85
N ALA A 119 -1.61 9.00 1.57
CA ALA A 119 -0.51 9.19 0.62
C ALA A 119 -0.22 10.68 0.36
N GLU A 120 -1.27 11.52 0.26
CA GLU A 120 -1.10 12.96 0.12
C GLU A 120 -0.42 13.56 1.35
N PHE A 121 -0.83 13.15 2.55
CA PHE A 121 -0.16 13.56 3.78
C PHE A 121 1.32 13.18 3.78
N VAL A 122 1.67 11.93 3.45
CA VAL A 122 3.07 11.47 3.42
C VAL A 122 3.89 12.21 2.37
N VAL A 123 3.40 12.34 1.13
CA VAL A 123 4.19 12.93 0.04
C VAL A 123 4.40 14.43 0.22
N THR A 124 3.45 15.14 0.84
CA THR A 124 3.53 16.59 1.03
C THR A 124 4.23 17.01 2.31
N THR A 125 4.23 16.17 3.34
CA THR A 125 4.77 16.53 4.66
C THR A 125 5.90 15.63 5.15
N SER A 126 6.16 14.47 4.53
CA SER A 126 7.03 13.41 5.11
C SER A 126 6.57 12.83 6.46
N GLY A 127 5.39 13.23 6.94
CA GLY A 127 4.78 12.66 8.14
C GLY A 127 4.49 11.17 7.99
N ARG A 128 4.33 10.49 9.12
CA ARG A 128 4.15 9.03 9.17
C ARG A 128 2.74 8.66 9.57
N VAL A 129 2.10 7.85 8.74
CA VAL A 129 0.83 7.19 9.03
C VAL A 129 0.84 5.81 8.37
N ARG A 130 0.19 4.81 8.97
CA ARG A 130 0.11 3.47 8.38
C ARG A 130 -0.84 3.46 7.19
N SER A 131 -2.14 3.51 7.44
CA SER A 131 -3.15 3.87 6.44
C SER A 131 -3.89 5.14 6.87
N ARG A 132 -4.36 5.19 8.11
CA ARG A 132 -4.97 6.37 8.72
C ARG A 132 -4.59 6.45 10.20
N THR A 133 -4.58 7.64 10.76
CA THR A 133 -4.60 7.87 12.20
C THR A 133 -5.85 8.66 12.56
N ASP A 134 -6.63 8.15 13.51
CA ASP A 134 -7.75 8.88 14.07
C ASP A 134 -7.29 9.87 15.14
N ARG A 135 -7.56 11.15 14.92
CA ARG A 135 -7.24 12.26 15.83
C ARG A 135 -8.50 12.99 16.32
N THR A 136 -9.67 12.39 16.19
CA THR A 136 -10.95 13.00 16.63
C THR A 136 -10.99 13.24 18.14
N HIS A 137 -10.33 12.37 18.92
CA HIS A 137 -10.14 12.51 20.35
C HIS A 137 -8.65 12.55 20.64
N LEU A 138 -8.18 13.63 21.27
CA LEU A 138 -6.79 13.76 21.71
C LEU A 138 -6.65 13.18 23.11
N GLU A 139 -5.65 12.33 23.30
CA GLU A 139 -5.32 11.71 24.57
C GLU A 139 -4.27 12.58 25.29
N PRO A 140 -4.41 12.85 26.61
CA PRO A 140 -3.39 13.55 27.38
C PRO A 140 -2.03 12.84 27.31
N ASN A 141 -0.96 13.61 27.48
CA ASN A 141 0.42 13.11 27.43
C ASN A 141 0.78 12.40 26.10
N THR A 142 0.20 12.84 24.98
CA THR A 142 0.40 12.25 23.65
C THR A 142 1.04 13.25 22.70
N LEU A 143 2.09 12.82 21.99
CA LEU A 143 2.75 13.57 20.95
C LEU A 143 2.01 13.39 19.61
N TYR A 144 1.54 14.50 19.03
CA TYR A 144 0.91 14.52 17.71
C TYR A 144 1.83 15.19 16.69
N GLN A 145 2.01 14.53 15.54
CA GLN A 145 2.85 15.02 14.47
C GLN A 145 2.37 16.38 13.97
N LYS A 146 3.32 17.31 13.92
CA LYS A 146 3.11 18.67 13.45
C LYS A 146 4.44 19.23 12.98
N ASP A 147 4.41 19.94 11.86
CA ASP A 147 5.52 20.78 11.42
C ASP A 147 5.59 21.98 12.37
N VAL A 148 6.53 21.93 13.32
CA VAL A 148 6.65 22.95 14.39
C VAL A 148 7.55 24.10 13.95
N ASN A 149 8.39 23.90 12.94
CA ASN A 149 9.31 24.93 12.45
C ASN A 149 8.81 25.63 11.16
N HIS A 150 7.69 25.15 10.60
CA HIS A 150 7.03 25.64 9.39
C HIS A 150 7.87 25.52 8.11
N ASP A 151 8.70 24.49 8.00
CA ASP A 151 9.51 24.21 6.81
C ASP A 151 8.81 23.32 5.76
N GLY A 152 7.59 22.88 6.06
CA GLY A 152 6.77 22.02 5.21
C GLY A 152 7.03 20.53 5.43
N LEU A 153 7.95 20.14 6.31
CA LEU A 153 8.27 18.77 6.62
C LEU A 153 7.94 18.44 8.08
N ILE A 154 7.57 17.19 8.31
CA ILE A 154 7.40 16.59 9.63
C ILE A 154 8.49 15.54 9.75
N LEU A 155 9.60 15.92 10.37
CA LEU A 155 10.78 15.07 10.44
C LEU A 155 10.85 14.30 11.77
N SER A 156 11.98 13.67 12.03
CA SER A 156 12.25 12.96 13.29
C SER A 156 13.16 13.78 14.18
N MET A 157 12.73 14.01 15.42
CA MET A 157 13.49 14.71 16.45
C MET A 157 14.30 13.73 17.30
N ARG A 158 15.58 14.09 17.55
CA ARG A 158 16.46 13.34 18.45
C ARG A 158 16.43 13.95 19.83
N GLN A 159 16.01 13.19 20.82
CA GLN A 159 15.97 13.62 22.21
C GLN A 159 17.04 12.86 23.00
N LYS A 160 17.96 13.59 23.65
CA LYS A 160 18.90 12.97 24.60
C LYS A 160 18.11 12.33 25.74
N HIS A 161 18.33 11.05 25.99
CA HIS A 161 17.62 10.31 27.02
C HIS A 161 18.49 9.17 27.56
N PRO A 162 18.68 9.00 28.88
CA PRO A 162 19.54 7.94 29.44
C PRO A 162 19.15 6.52 28.97
N ASP A 163 17.86 6.26 28.82
CA ASP A 163 17.36 4.97 28.30
C ASP A 163 17.13 4.93 26.79
N GLY A 164 17.64 5.92 26.05
CA GLY A 164 17.52 5.99 24.60
C GLY A 164 18.12 4.75 23.91
N PRO A 165 17.41 4.09 22.97
CA PRO A 165 17.93 2.89 22.31
C PRO A 165 18.97 3.18 21.22
N PHE A 166 19.29 4.44 20.95
CA PHE A 166 20.19 4.85 19.87
C PHE A 166 21.41 5.63 20.38
N VAL A 167 22.49 5.55 19.62
CA VAL A 167 23.67 6.44 19.68
C VAL A 167 23.90 7.07 18.31
N ALA A 168 24.66 8.16 18.24
CA ALA A 168 25.14 8.69 16.97
C ALA A 168 26.01 7.64 16.26
N ASP A 169 25.87 7.56 14.94
CA ASP A 169 26.79 6.78 14.14
C ASP A 169 28.20 7.40 14.22
N PRO A 170 29.27 6.60 14.39
CA PRO A 170 30.63 7.12 14.55
C PRO A 170 31.22 7.69 13.25
N GLU A 171 30.71 7.30 12.08
CA GLU A 171 31.14 7.78 10.77
C GLU A 171 30.30 8.99 10.30
N ASP A 172 29.00 9.01 10.65
CA ASP A 172 28.12 10.15 10.34
C ASP A 172 27.20 10.51 11.52
N ALA A 173 27.55 11.58 12.25
CA ALA A 173 26.77 12.06 13.38
C ALA A 173 25.32 12.46 13.03
N ARG A 174 24.99 12.64 11.75
CA ARG A 174 23.60 12.85 11.27
C ARG A 174 22.79 11.57 11.22
N LEU A 175 23.35 10.41 11.52
CA LEU A 175 22.64 9.12 11.60
C LEU A 175 22.58 8.63 13.04
N LEU A 176 21.63 7.75 13.33
CA LEU A 176 21.50 7.07 14.61
C LEU A 176 21.54 5.56 14.37
N ILE A 177 22.31 4.86 15.19
CA ILE A 177 22.40 3.40 15.17
C ILE A 177 21.94 2.84 16.50
N ARG A 178 21.39 1.60 16.47
CA ARG A 178 21.01 0.89 17.69
C ARG A 178 22.22 0.76 18.61
N ARG A 179 22.04 1.12 19.89
CA ARG A 179 23.07 0.95 20.91
C ARG A 179 23.37 -0.54 21.12
N LYS A 180 24.63 -0.87 21.33
CA LYS A 180 25.12 -2.22 21.65
C LYS A 180 25.63 -2.24 23.09
N SER A 181 25.89 -3.44 23.60
CA SER A 181 26.63 -3.59 24.86
C SER A 181 27.99 -2.91 24.73
N GLY A 182 28.25 -1.88 25.54
CA GLY A 182 29.48 -1.06 25.49
C GLY A 182 29.36 0.28 24.76
N SER A 183 28.23 0.59 24.11
CA SER A 183 27.97 1.92 23.54
C SER A 183 28.07 3.02 24.61
N GLN A 184 28.72 4.13 24.27
CA GLN A 184 28.92 5.26 25.16
C GLN A 184 27.82 6.32 24.99
N PRO A 185 27.44 7.04 26.05
CA PRO A 185 26.51 8.17 25.94
C PRO A 185 27.13 9.32 25.11
N PRO A 186 26.31 10.25 24.57
CA PRO A 186 24.87 10.40 24.81
C PRO A 186 24.01 9.34 24.09
N PHE A 187 22.94 8.93 24.75
CA PHE A 187 21.90 8.08 24.18
C PHE A 187 20.69 8.90 23.75
N TYR A 188 19.96 8.42 22.75
CA TYR A 188 18.87 9.14 22.11
C TYR A 188 17.60 8.31 21.99
N ARG A 189 16.45 8.94 22.26
CA ARG A 189 15.14 8.56 21.72
C ARG A 189 14.92 9.30 20.40
N VAL A 190 14.13 8.71 19.52
CA VAL A 190 13.67 9.34 18.28
C VAL A 190 12.17 9.45 18.37
N LEU A 191 11.67 10.66 18.23
CA LEU A 191 10.25 11.00 18.25
C LEU A 191 9.90 11.71 16.95
N PRO A 192 8.65 11.63 16.45
CA PRO A 192 8.24 12.53 15.39
C PRO A 192 8.34 13.99 15.84
N GLU A 193 8.56 14.88 14.89
CA GLU A 193 8.30 16.30 15.08
C GLU A 193 6.83 16.53 15.41
N GLY A 194 6.54 17.28 16.47
CA GLY A 194 5.17 17.45 16.92
C GLY A 194 5.01 18.21 18.23
N GLU A 195 3.75 18.31 18.65
CA GLU A 195 3.33 18.93 19.92
C GLU A 195 2.75 17.88 20.86
N ILE A 196 3.04 18.01 22.15
CA ILE A 196 2.49 17.13 23.19
C ILE A 196 1.19 17.76 23.70
N HIS A 197 0.09 17.05 23.59
CA HIS A 197 -1.19 17.44 24.16
C HIS A 197 -1.21 17.15 25.67
N ASP A 198 -1.57 18.16 26.48
CA ASP A 198 -1.74 18.05 27.93
C ASP A 198 -0.61 17.27 28.64
N TRP A 199 0.62 17.75 28.46
CA TRP A 199 1.81 17.12 29.03
C TRP A 199 1.75 17.08 30.57
N ASP A 200 1.90 15.89 31.14
CA ASP A 200 1.81 15.67 32.59
C ASP A 200 3.16 15.80 33.32
N GLY A 201 4.23 16.14 32.59
CA GLY A 201 5.58 16.26 33.10
C GLY A 201 6.39 14.96 33.08
N THR A 202 5.80 13.84 32.66
CA THR A 202 6.47 12.53 32.54
C THR A 202 7.07 12.32 31.15
N ASP A 203 7.95 11.33 31.04
CA ASP A 203 8.54 10.90 29.78
C ASP A 203 7.80 9.71 29.14
N HIS A 204 6.67 9.29 29.72
CA HIS A 204 5.79 8.22 29.24
C HIS A 204 4.83 8.74 28.16
N LEU A 205 5.39 9.20 27.05
CA LEU A 205 4.61 9.77 25.94
C LEU A 205 3.98 8.67 25.09
N LEU A 206 2.69 8.79 24.83
CA LEU A 206 2.06 8.16 23.67
C LEU A 206 2.44 8.95 22.41
N VAL A 207 2.32 8.31 21.25
CA VAL A 207 2.59 8.95 19.96
C VAL A 207 1.41 8.65 19.04
N GLU A 208 0.82 9.72 18.51
CA GLU A 208 -0.38 9.69 17.67
C GLU A 208 -1.63 9.11 18.34
N GLY A 209 -2.76 9.27 17.66
CA GLY A 209 -4.01 8.64 18.05
C GLY A 209 -4.14 7.20 17.54
N ARG A 210 -5.37 6.68 17.51
CA ARG A 210 -5.64 5.32 17.08
C ARG A 210 -5.22 5.10 15.62
N SER A 211 -4.28 4.19 15.40
CA SER A 211 -3.78 3.86 14.06
C SER A 211 -4.64 2.79 13.37
N PHE A 212 -4.78 2.89 12.05
CA PHE A 212 -5.50 1.95 11.20
C PHE A 212 -4.54 1.35 10.18
N ASP A 213 -4.62 0.03 10.01
CA ASP A 213 -3.97 -0.73 8.94
C ASP A 213 -5.08 -1.30 8.06
N TRP A 214 -5.24 -0.73 6.87
CA TRP A 214 -6.32 -1.12 5.98
C TRP A 214 -6.15 -2.53 5.41
N ASN A 215 -4.93 -3.08 5.39
CA ASN A 215 -4.70 -4.49 5.09
C ASN A 215 -4.96 -5.40 6.31
N ARG A 216 -5.71 -4.91 7.31
CA ARG A 216 -6.36 -5.67 8.40
C ARG A 216 -7.89 -5.47 8.43
N ASN A 217 -8.45 -4.71 7.48
CA ASN A 217 -9.87 -4.33 7.45
C ASN A 217 -10.73 -5.20 6.50
N TRP A 218 -10.15 -6.24 5.89
CA TRP A 218 -10.87 -7.19 5.03
C TRP A 218 -11.70 -8.18 5.86
N SER A 219 -12.76 -8.75 5.27
CA SER A 219 -13.77 -9.50 6.04
C SER A 219 -13.39 -10.91 6.48
N TYR A 220 -12.43 -11.55 5.81
CA TYR A 220 -12.04 -12.92 6.17
C TYR A 220 -11.13 -12.95 7.40
N ASP A 221 -11.50 -13.77 8.38
CA ASP A 221 -10.84 -13.89 9.70
C ASP A 221 -10.54 -12.52 10.35
N TRP A 222 -11.38 -11.52 10.10
CA TRP A 222 -11.26 -10.22 10.74
C TRP A 222 -11.43 -10.36 12.25
N ARG A 223 -10.62 -9.62 13.02
CA ARG A 223 -10.75 -9.54 14.49
C ARG A 223 -10.71 -8.09 14.95
N PRO A 224 -11.51 -7.73 15.96
CA PRO A 224 -11.43 -6.39 16.55
C PRO A 224 -10.17 -6.23 17.41
N GLU A 225 -9.93 -5.01 17.87
CA GLU A 225 -8.94 -4.76 18.90
C GLU A 225 -9.36 -5.41 20.23
N PRO A 226 -8.41 -5.96 21.02
CA PRO A 226 -6.96 -5.93 20.84
C PRO A 226 -6.39 -7.11 20.02
N GLU A 227 -7.22 -8.02 19.50
CA GLU A 227 -6.75 -9.24 18.81
C GLU A 227 -6.01 -8.95 17.49
N GLN A 228 -6.47 -7.95 16.74
CA GLN A 228 -5.78 -7.44 15.55
C GLN A 228 -5.76 -5.91 15.63
N HIS A 229 -4.58 -5.36 15.91
CA HIS A 229 -4.39 -3.90 15.94
C HIS A 229 -4.65 -3.28 14.56
N GLY A 230 -5.29 -2.10 14.56
CA GLY A 230 -5.56 -1.33 13.36
C GLY A 230 -6.64 -1.88 12.43
N ALA A 231 -7.38 -2.93 12.84
CA ALA A 231 -8.37 -3.61 12.02
C ALA A 231 -9.62 -2.77 11.70
N GLY A 232 -9.79 -1.61 12.34
CA GLY A 232 -11.00 -0.79 12.27
C GLY A 232 -12.12 -1.28 13.19
N ASP A 233 -13.32 -0.71 13.03
CA ASP A 233 -14.47 -1.01 13.91
C ASP A 233 -15.26 -2.24 13.46
N PHE A 234 -15.21 -2.53 12.16
CA PHE A 234 -15.80 -3.69 11.50
C PHE A 234 -15.17 -3.83 10.09
N PRO A 235 -15.29 -4.99 9.42
CA PRO A 235 -14.81 -5.14 8.05
C PRO A 235 -15.35 -4.06 7.12
N PHE A 236 -14.48 -3.44 6.33
CA PHE A 236 -14.84 -2.32 5.44
C PHE A 236 -15.41 -1.09 6.18
N SER A 237 -14.93 -0.81 7.39
CA SER A 237 -15.31 0.39 8.17
C SER A 237 -14.87 1.67 7.48
N GLU A 238 -13.76 1.62 6.74
CA GLU A 238 -13.20 2.76 6.02
C GLU A 238 -13.87 2.92 4.64
N PRO A 239 -14.23 4.15 4.22
CA PRO A 239 -14.97 4.37 2.98
C PRO A 239 -14.23 3.84 1.75
N GLU A 240 -12.91 4.03 1.66
CA GLU A 240 -12.05 3.55 0.59
C GLU A 240 -12.07 2.02 0.51
N MET A 241 -11.95 1.36 1.66
CA MET A 241 -12.03 -0.10 1.78
C MET A 241 -13.40 -0.64 1.37
N ARG A 242 -14.47 0.10 1.71
CA ARG A 242 -15.83 -0.25 1.31
C ARG A 242 -16.04 -0.08 -0.19
N HIS A 243 -15.48 0.96 -0.80
CA HIS A 243 -15.60 1.22 -2.24
C HIS A 243 -14.92 0.12 -3.05
N ILE A 244 -13.67 -0.23 -2.72
CA ILE A 244 -12.96 -1.32 -3.41
C ILE A 244 -13.60 -2.69 -3.15
N ALA A 245 -14.09 -2.96 -1.93
CA ALA A 245 -14.81 -4.19 -1.65
C ALA A 245 -16.08 -4.30 -2.49
N ARG A 246 -16.89 -3.23 -2.59
CA ARG A 246 -18.08 -3.20 -3.46
C ARG A 246 -17.74 -3.43 -4.91
N PHE A 247 -16.67 -2.80 -5.40
CA PHE A 247 -16.17 -3.01 -6.75
C PHE A 247 -15.85 -4.49 -6.98
N ILE A 248 -15.03 -5.11 -6.12
CA ILE A 248 -14.66 -6.52 -6.26
C ILE A 248 -15.90 -7.44 -6.29
N HIS A 249 -16.86 -7.25 -5.38
CA HIS A 249 -18.08 -8.06 -5.34
C HIS A 249 -19.00 -7.84 -6.56
N ALA A 250 -18.93 -6.66 -7.19
CA ALA A 250 -19.71 -6.35 -8.39
C ALA A 250 -19.08 -6.89 -9.69
N HIS A 251 -17.85 -7.40 -9.65
CA HIS A 251 -17.10 -7.87 -10.82
C HIS A 251 -16.79 -9.37 -10.70
N PRO A 252 -17.78 -10.26 -10.92
CA PRO A 252 -17.58 -11.71 -10.85
C PRO A 252 -16.68 -12.26 -11.96
N ASN A 253 -16.33 -11.44 -12.95
CA ASN A 253 -15.37 -11.77 -14.01
C ASN A 253 -13.90 -11.66 -13.53
N LEU A 254 -13.64 -11.11 -12.34
CA LEU A 254 -12.29 -11.09 -11.75
C LEU A 254 -11.78 -12.52 -11.54
N PHE A 255 -10.55 -12.79 -11.98
CA PHE A 255 -9.88 -14.07 -11.73
C PHE A 255 -8.60 -13.92 -10.89
N ALA A 256 -8.03 -12.71 -10.85
CA ALA A 256 -6.81 -12.42 -10.11
C ALA A 256 -6.73 -10.98 -9.63
N VAL A 257 -5.97 -10.77 -8.55
CA VAL A 257 -5.67 -9.44 -8.01
C VAL A 257 -4.19 -9.32 -7.65
N LEU A 258 -3.59 -8.17 -7.98
CA LEU A 258 -2.23 -7.80 -7.59
C LEU A 258 -2.25 -6.52 -6.75
N GLY A 259 -1.78 -6.62 -5.51
CA GLY A 259 -1.48 -5.46 -4.67
C GLY A 259 0.00 -5.07 -4.73
N TYR A 260 0.31 -3.79 -4.89
CA TYR A 260 1.67 -3.28 -4.72
C TYR A 260 1.86 -2.66 -3.33
N HIS A 261 2.90 -3.13 -2.65
CA HIS A 261 3.34 -2.71 -1.31
C HIS A 261 4.83 -2.33 -1.33
N SER A 262 5.34 -1.83 -0.20
CA SER A 262 6.77 -1.57 0.00
C SER A 262 7.24 -2.13 1.34
N GLY A 263 8.18 -3.07 1.27
CA GLY A 263 8.74 -3.83 2.37
C GLY A 263 9.94 -4.63 1.85
N PRO A 264 10.42 -5.67 2.55
CA PRO A 264 11.39 -6.61 1.99
C PRO A 264 10.93 -7.15 0.63
N ASN A 265 11.81 -7.08 -0.38
CA ASN A 265 11.50 -7.51 -1.74
C ASN A 265 10.91 -8.93 -1.76
N ALA A 266 9.67 -9.08 -2.22
CA ALA A 266 8.99 -10.37 -2.24
C ALA A 266 7.82 -10.40 -3.24
N VAL A 267 7.56 -11.59 -3.78
CA VAL A 267 6.29 -11.97 -4.38
C VAL A 267 5.51 -12.76 -3.33
N LEU A 268 4.52 -12.12 -2.75
CA LEU A 268 3.70 -12.68 -1.69
C LEU A 268 2.47 -13.40 -2.25
N ARG A 269 2.15 -14.54 -1.63
CA ARG A 269 0.92 -15.31 -1.89
C ARG A 269 0.18 -15.65 -0.59
N PRO A 270 -1.12 -16.00 -0.65
CA PRO A 270 -1.82 -16.65 0.44
C PRO A 270 -1.07 -17.90 0.94
N PRO A 271 -1.25 -18.31 2.20
CA PRO A 271 -2.16 -17.71 3.16
C PRO A 271 -1.47 -16.62 4.01
N SER A 272 -2.30 -15.80 4.66
CA SER A 272 -1.90 -14.74 5.60
C SER A 272 -2.20 -15.09 7.07
N THR A 273 -2.96 -16.16 7.31
CA THR A 273 -3.18 -16.83 8.61
C THR A 273 -3.25 -18.33 8.38
N GLY A 274 -2.94 -19.14 9.40
CA GLY A 274 -2.96 -20.61 9.28
C GLY A 274 -1.68 -21.18 8.65
N SER A 275 -1.83 -22.19 7.80
CA SER A 275 -0.75 -22.91 7.11
C SER A 275 -1.02 -23.05 5.61
N ASP A 276 0.02 -23.27 4.81
CA ASP A 276 -0.11 -23.63 3.39
C ASP A 276 -1.00 -24.87 3.18
N ASP A 277 -1.00 -25.80 4.13
CA ASP A 277 -1.81 -27.02 4.11
C ASP A 277 -3.33 -26.75 4.27
N ASP A 278 -3.73 -25.53 4.64
CA ASP A 278 -5.13 -25.12 4.73
C ASP A 278 -5.72 -24.73 3.35
N LEU A 279 -4.87 -24.63 2.32
CA LEU A 279 -5.26 -24.28 0.94
C LEU A 279 -5.39 -25.52 0.06
N ASP A 280 -6.18 -25.43 -1.02
CA ASP A 280 -6.24 -26.52 -2.00
C ASP A 280 -4.86 -26.70 -2.66
N GLU A 281 -4.37 -27.94 -2.69
CA GLU A 281 -3.04 -28.26 -3.21
C GLU A 281 -2.89 -27.91 -4.71
N GLY A 282 -3.97 -28.04 -5.48
CA GLY A 282 -4.02 -27.62 -6.89
C GLY A 282 -3.85 -26.12 -7.04
N ASP A 283 -4.57 -25.35 -6.24
CA ASP A 283 -4.48 -23.88 -6.23
C ASP A 283 -3.11 -23.40 -5.76
N VAL A 284 -2.53 -24.02 -4.73
CA VAL A 284 -1.17 -23.69 -4.26
C VAL A 284 -0.16 -23.88 -5.38
N ARG A 285 -0.19 -25.02 -6.09
CA ARG A 285 0.70 -25.25 -7.24
C ARG A 285 0.52 -24.19 -8.31
N MET A 286 -0.72 -23.83 -8.64
CA MET A 286 -1.01 -22.80 -9.64
C MET A 286 -0.50 -21.42 -9.20
N MET A 287 -0.71 -21.05 -7.94
CA MET A 287 -0.21 -19.80 -7.37
C MET A 287 1.32 -19.75 -7.36
N GLU A 288 1.98 -20.86 -7.04
CA GLU A 288 3.44 -20.94 -7.06
C GLU A 288 4.00 -20.81 -8.49
N ASP A 289 3.39 -21.45 -9.48
CA ASP A 289 3.80 -21.33 -10.87
C ASP A 289 3.67 -19.88 -11.37
N LEU A 290 2.55 -19.23 -11.07
CA LEU A 290 2.33 -17.81 -11.39
C LEU A 290 3.33 -16.90 -10.65
N ALA A 291 3.54 -17.13 -9.36
CA ALA A 291 4.49 -16.36 -8.55
C ALA A 291 5.93 -16.51 -9.06
N ARG A 292 6.33 -17.70 -9.53
CA ARG A 292 7.65 -17.95 -10.12
C ARG A 292 7.89 -17.16 -11.41
N ILE A 293 6.84 -16.88 -12.19
CA ILE A 293 6.95 -15.98 -13.35
C ILE A 293 7.30 -14.57 -12.86
N GLY A 294 6.57 -14.06 -11.87
CA GLY A 294 6.86 -12.76 -11.25
C GLY A 294 8.29 -12.69 -10.71
N ALA A 295 8.66 -13.66 -9.87
CA ALA A 295 9.99 -13.79 -9.27
C ALA A 295 11.12 -13.83 -10.29
N LYS A 296 10.93 -14.53 -11.42
CA LYS A 296 11.92 -14.58 -12.51
C LYS A 296 12.19 -13.20 -13.10
N HIS A 297 11.16 -12.37 -13.23
CA HIS A 297 11.27 -11.04 -13.85
C HIS A 297 11.71 -9.95 -12.87
N THR A 298 11.38 -10.07 -11.59
CA THR A 298 11.74 -9.09 -10.56
C THR A 298 13.03 -9.44 -9.81
N GLY A 299 13.42 -10.71 -9.80
CA GLY A 299 14.47 -11.24 -8.93
C GLY A 299 14.02 -11.41 -7.47
N PHE A 300 12.73 -11.23 -7.16
CA PHE A 300 12.23 -11.29 -5.80
C PHE A 300 11.95 -12.74 -5.38
N PRO A 301 12.18 -13.12 -4.12
CA PRO A 301 11.77 -14.41 -3.60
C PRO A 301 10.24 -14.56 -3.59
N VAL A 302 9.74 -15.78 -3.78
CA VAL A 302 8.34 -16.12 -3.55
C VAL A 302 8.18 -16.52 -2.09
N ILE A 303 7.28 -15.85 -1.37
CA ILE A 303 7.10 -16.05 0.07
C ILE A 303 5.59 -16.16 0.38
N PRO A 304 5.13 -17.23 1.05
CA PRO A 304 3.79 -17.22 1.63
C PRO A 304 3.73 -16.22 2.78
N VAL A 305 2.65 -15.43 2.88
CA VAL A 305 2.58 -14.33 3.87
C VAL A 305 2.76 -14.79 5.31
N VAL A 306 2.26 -15.97 5.67
CA VAL A 306 2.52 -16.57 7.00
C VAL A 306 4.02 -16.70 7.35
N LYS A 307 4.92 -16.74 6.35
CA LYS A 307 6.39 -16.80 6.48
C LYS A 307 7.10 -15.50 6.10
N TYR A 308 6.41 -14.36 6.14
CA TYR A 308 6.97 -13.07 5.71
C TYR A 308 8.06 -12.50 6.64
N HIS A 309 8.17 -12.98 7.89
CA HIS A 309 9.29 -12.68 8.79
C HIS A 309 10.36 -13.78 8.77
N ASP A 310 11.51 -13.52 9.42
CA ASP A 310 12.64 -14.46 9.41
C ASP A 310 12.27 -15.87 9.90
N ASP A 311 13.03 -16.86 9.43
CA ASP A 311 12.86 -18.29 9.74
C ASP A 311 12.99 -18.65 11.24
N ARG A 312 13.38 -17.70 12.09
CA ARG A 312 13.54 -17.86 13.55
C ARG A 312 12.35 -17.32 14.33
N THR A 313 11.38 -16.71 13.66
CA THR A 313 10.14 -16.21 14.25
C THR A 313 8.97 -17.17 14.01
N ARG A 314 7.98 -17.15 14.91
CA ARG A 314 6.75 -17.94 14.76
C ARG A 314 5.94 -17.38 13.58
N ASP A 315 5.30 -18.26 12.81
CA ASP A 315 4.40 -17.88 11.71
C ASP A 315 3.46 -16.74 12.11
N ILE A 316 3.38 -15.74 11.24
CA ILE A 316 2.51 -14.60 11.46
C ILE A 316 1.07 -14.94 11.10
N ASN A 317 0.15 -14.36 11.85
CA ASN A 317 -1.26 -14.41 11.54
C ASN A 317 -1.74 -12.98 11.33
N LEU A 318 -1.74 -12.54 10.07
CA LEU A 318 -2.25 -11.25 9.65
C LEU A 318 -3.75 -11.39 9.39
N ARG A 319 -4.55 -11.05 10.40
CA ARG A 319 -6.01 -11.20 10.36
C ARG A 319 -6.67 -10.05 9.61
N GLY A 320 -7.75 -10.34 8.89
CA GLY A 320 -8.42 -9.34 8.04
C GLY A 320 -7.55 -8.86 6.86
N HIS A 321 -6.68 -9.72 6.33
CA HIS A 321 -5.72 -9.42 5.26
C HIS A 321 -6.27 -9.75 3.87
N PHE A 322 -5.79 -9.04 2.84
CA PHE A 322 -6.34 -9.14 1.49
C PHE A 322 -6.19 -10.54 0.88
N HIS A 323 -5.01 -11.17 1.00
CA HIS A 323 -4.78 -12.54 0.49
C HIS A 323 -5.86 -13.53 0.91
N ASN A 324 -6.16 -13.62 2.21
CA ASN A 324 -7.14 -14.58 2.69
C ASN A 324 -8.56 -14.17 2.31
N PHE A 325 -8.88 -12.88 2.26
CA PHE A 325 -10.16 -12.41 1.74
C PHE A 325 -10.33 -12.81 0.27
N GLY A 326 -9.41 -12.45 -0.62
CA GLY A 326 -9.55 -12.74 -2.04
C GLY A 326 -9.50 -14.25 -2.35
N TYR A 327 -8.67 -15.03 -1.66
CA TYR A 327 -8.65 -16.48 -1.86
C TYR A 327 -9.87 -17.17 -1.23
N HIS A 328 -10.04 -17.11 0.09
CA HIS A 328 -11.08 -17.91 0.75
C HIS A 328 -12.50 -17.38 0.53
N HIS A 329 -12.69 -16.07 0.40
CA HIS A 329 -14.03 -15.49 0.24
C HIS A 329 -14.47 -15.45 -1.23
N LEU A 330 -13.53 -15.30 -2.18
CA LEU A 330 -13.84 -15.02 -3.58
C LEU A 330 -13.24 -16.03 -4.57
N GLY A 331 -12.35 -16.93 -4.14
CA GLY A 331 -11.70 -17.90 -5.02
C GLY A 331 -10.74 -17.28 -6.03
N LEU A 332 -10.17 -16.11 -5.72
CA LEU A 332 -9.27 -15.38 -6.61
C LEU A 332 -7.81 -15.80 -6.40
N PHE A 333 -7.01 -15.74 -7.47
CA PHE A 333 -5.56 -15.78 -7.35
C PHE A 333 -5.03 -14.41 -6.94
N VAL A 334 -4.60 -14.28 -5.69
CA VAL A 334 -4.16 -13.01 -5.12
C VAL A 334 -2.65 -13.00 -4.92
N PHE A 335 -2.01 -11.92 -5.34
CA PHE A 335 -0.60 -11.67 -5.09
C PHE A 335 -0.40 -10.28 -4.50
N GLU A 336 0.62 -10.13 -3.67
CA GLU A 336 1.12 -8.82 -3.27
C GLU A 336 2.62 -8.74 -3.60
N PHE A 337 3.05 -7.67 -4.23
CA PHE A 337 4.46 -7.46 -4.54
C PHE A 337 5.00 -6.41 -3.59
N GLU A 338 5.95 -6.82 -2.75
CA GLU A 338 6.72 -5.92 -1.91
C GLU A 338 7.89 -5.41 -2.74
N LEU A 339 7.84 -4.13 -3.09
CA LEU A 339 8.72 -3.55 -4.11
C LEU A 339 10.14 -3.23 -3.60
N GLY A 340 10.42 -3.47 -2.32
CA GLY A 340 11.64 -3.05 -1.65
C GLY A 340 11.46 -1.76 -0.86
N ILE A 341 12.42 -1.53 0.03
CA ILE A 341 12.69 -0.25 0.69
C ILE A 341 14.05 0.25 0.23
N MET A 342 14.29 1.56 0.30
CA MET A 342 15.57 2.18 -0.04
C MET A 342 16.76 1.71 0.85
N GLU A 343 16.51 0.87 1.86
CA GLU A 343 17.53 0.34 2.77
C GLU A 343 18.16 -0.99 2.32
N ASN A 344 17.81 -1.51 1.14
CA ASN A 344 18.40 -2.75 0.57
C ASN A 344 19.51 -2.49 -0.44
#